data_AF-A0AA39K0Z9-F1
#
_entry.id   AF-A0AA39K0Z9-F1
#
_cell.length_a   1.000
_cell.length_b   1.000
_cell.length_c   1.000
_cell.angle_alpha   90.00
_cell.angle_beta   90.00
_cell.angle_gamma   90.00
#
_symmetry.space_group_name_H-M   'P 1'
#
loop_
_entity.id
_entity.type
_entity.pdbx_description
1 polymer ?
#
loop_
_entity_poly.entity_id
_entity_poly.type
_entity_poly.pdbx_seq_one_letter_code
_entity_poly.pdbx_strand_id
1 'polypeptide(L)'
;MTTVDYFPIQDLPTELEREIFETAAYMRPSSALDLVLVARKVRTWIQPLIYEMVTLGTDDTSLFLRTMDELPVAFFQQNVKRLCLTVSVEPEAAARILATCSGLQSLACWVDFRAAHPQVQFSPLIASQHLRRLSMEIRHFRQLCRDPLCHGALFRSLTRLDLIYWEPGELAVWELAALPCLTHLCIIIRDLPVTEAYLLSVISMCPSLNVMAVLIDEGADPVPTRDWRIVWLPYPVMVLDWEAPFRGQEDTWSRAEDIVKSRERELANLPRLASRWKLIYFWRFGAQMDLKVLPITWSRHTVAKPELEFTWSLKRSSLHAGRPVPLCARSQENVKR
;
A
#
# COMPACT_ATOMS: atom_id res chain seq x y z
N MET A 1 -39.51 -42.34 -13.13
CA MET A 1 -38.87 -41.69 -11.97
C MET A 1 -37.39 -42.01 -12.06
N THR A 2 -36.58 -41.07 -12.52
CA THR A 2 -35.12 -41.23 -12.60
C THR A 2 -34.55 -40.97 -11.21
N THR A 3 -34.02 -42.01 -10.56
CA THR A 3 -33.23 -41.88 -9.35
C THR A 3 -31.94 -41.17 -9.72
N VAL A 4 -31.77 -39.95 -9.23
CA VAL A 4 -30.48 -39.25 -9.32
C VAL A 4 -29.57 -39.98 -8.34
N ASP A 5 -28.61 -40.74 -8.86
CA ASP A 5 -27.55 -41.32 -8.04
C ASP A 5 -26.69 -40.18 -7.50
N TYR A 6 -26.81 -39.90 -6.20
CA TYR A 6 -25.96 -38.95 -5.51
C TYR A 6 -24.65 -39.64 -5.16
N PHE A 7 -23.55 -39.14 -5.73
CA PHE A 7 -22.21 -39.56 -5.35
C PHE A 7 -21.82 -38.89 -4.01
N PRO A 8 -21.61 -39.65 -2.91
CA PRO A 8 -21.24 -39.07 -1.63
C PRO A 8 -19.82 -38.51 -1.68
N ILE A 9 -19.62 -37.27 -1.23
CA ILE A 9 -18.29 -36.64 -1.24
C ILE A 9 -17.26 -37.41 -0.40
N GLN A 10 -17.73 -38.11 0.63
CA GLN A 10 -16.92 -38.97 1.52
C GLN A 10 -16.37 -40.23 0.83
N ASP A 11 -16.87 -40.57 -0.35
CA ASP A 11 -16.40 -41.71 -1.15
C ASP A 11 -15.26 -41.30 -2.10
N LEU A 12 -14.91 -40.00 -2.15
CA LEU A 12 -13.73 -39.53 -2.86
C LEU A 12 -12.44 -39.87 -2.10
N PRO A 13 -11.34 -40.12 -2.83
CA PRO A 13 -9.99 -40.06 -2.26
C PRO A 13 -9.75 -38.75 -1.51
N THR A 14 -8.97 -38.84 -0.43
CA THR A 14 -8.72 -37.71 0.48
C THR A 14 -8.09 -36.51 -0.23
N GLU A 15 -7.26 -36.77 -1.23
CA GLU A 15 -6.58 -35.77 -2.04
C GLU A 15 -7.59 -34.98 -2.88
N LEU A 16 -8.59 -35.66 -3.45
CA LEU A 16 -9.64 -35.01 -4.25
C LEU A 16 -10.62 -34.23 -3.37
N GLU A 17 -10.99 -34.77 -2.20
CA GLU A 17 -11.77 -34.00 -1.23
C GLU A 17 -11.04 -32.70 -0.89
N ARG A 18 -9.76 -32.79 -0.54
CA ARG A 18 -8.93 -31.64 -0.18
C ARG A 18 -8.86 -30.63 -1.32
N GLU A 19 -8.57 -31.07 -2.54
CA GLU A 19 -8.51 -30.20 -3.72
C GLU A 19 -9.83 -29.46 -3.96
N ILE A 20 -10.97 -30.15 -3.83
CA ILE A 20 -12.30 -29.53 -3.96
C ILE A 20 -12.51 -28.46 -2.89
N PHE A 21 -12.23 -28.77 -1.63
CA PHE A 21 -12.43 -27.83 -0.52
C PHE A 21 -11.49 -26.63 -0.62
N GLU A 22 -10.19 -26.84 -0.90
CA GLU A 22 -9.22 -25.76 -1.05
C GLU A 22 -9.57 -24.90 -2.27
N THR A 23 -9.94 -25.49 -3.41
CA THR A 23 -10.37 -24.75 -4.61
C THR A 23 -11.62 -23.91 -4.32
N ALA A 24 -12.62 -24.47 -3.62
CA ALA A 24 -13.81 -23.72 -3.22
C ALA A 24 -13.46 -22.52 -2.33
N ALA A 25 -12.56 -22.73 -1.35
CA ALA A 25 -12.07 -21.66 -0.48
C ALA A 25 -11.30 -20.58 -1.27
N TYR A 26 -10.45 -20.95 -2.24
CA TYR A 26 -9.72 -20.00 -3.08
C TYR A 26 -10.66 -19.21 -4.02
N MET A 27 -11.63 -19.87 -4.63
CA MET A 27 -12.59 -19.22 -5.54
C MET A 27 -13.52 -18.27 -4.80
N ARG A 28 -13.88 -18.59 -3.56
CA ARG A 28 -14.75 -17.75 -2.72
C ARG A 28 -14.21 -17.72 -1.28
N PRO A 29 -13.31 -16.78 -0.95
CA PRO A 29 -12.72 -16.68 0.38
C PRO A 29 -13.75 -16.56 1.51
N SER A 30 -14.91 -15.93 1.26
CA SER A 30 -15.98 -15.86 2.25
C SER A 30 -16.55 -17.22 2.63
N SER A 31 -16.54 -18.20 1.72
CA SER A 31 -16.99 -19.57 2.02
C SER A 31 -16.01 -20.34 2.89
N ALA A 32 -14.73 -19.96 2.93
CA ALA A 32 -13.73 -20.66 3.74
C ALA A 32 -14.13 -20.75 5.22
N LEU A 33 -14.79 -19.70 5.75
CA LEU A 33 -15.31 -19.66 7.11
C LEU A 33 -16.44 -20.66 7.35
N ASP A 34 -17.25 -20.97 6.34
CA ASP A 34 -18.29 -22.00 6.45
C ASP A 34 -17.68 -23.40 6.26
N LEU A 35 -16.74 -23.54 5.31
CA LEU A 35 -16.07 -24.82 5.00
C LEU A 35 -15.29 -25.35 6.21
N VAL A 36 -14.70 -24.47 7.02
CA VAL A 36 -13.98 -24.87 8.24
C VAL A 36 -14.89 -25.54 9.29
N LEU A 37 -16.22 -25.35 9.19
CA LEU A 37 -17.22 -25.90 10.10
C LEU A 37 -17.77 -27.26 9.64
N VAL A 38 -17.50 -27.67 8.40
CA VAL A 38 -18.07 -28.88 7.79
C VAL A 38 -17.62 -30.15 8.50
N ALA A 39 -16.31 -30.31 8.71
CA ALA A 39 -15.73 -31.47 9.39
C ALA A 39 -14.34 -31.15 9.95
N ARG A 40 -13.89 -31.92 10.96
CA ARG A 40 -12.54 -31.75 11.56
C ARG A 40 -11.41 -31.87 10.53
N LYS A 41 -11.54 -32.81 9.59
CA LYS A 41 -10.57 -33.03 8.50
C LYS A 41 -10.50 -31.80 7.59
N VAL A 42 -11.66 -31.31 7.13
CA VAL A 42 -11.77 -30.11 6.30
C VAL A 42 -11.21 -28.87 7.01
N ARG A 43 -11.47 -28.73 8.31
CA ARG A 43 -10.87 -27.66 9.13
C ARG A 43 -9.35 -27.63 9.03
N THR A 44 -8.68 -28.78 9.06
CA THR A 44 -7.21 -28.82 8.98
C THR A 44 -6.67 -28.37 7.62
N TRP A 45 -7.46 -28.47 6.56
CA TRP A 45 -7.09 -28.01 5.21
C TRP A 45 -7.37 -26.53 5.01
N ILE A 46 -8.52 -26.07 5.48
CA ILE A 46 -9.01 -24.72 5.19
C ILE A 46 -8.48 -23.68 6.18
N GLN A 47 -8.25 -24.05 7.44
CA GLN A 47 -7.76 -23.10 8.44
C GLN A 47 -6.43 -22.44 8.03
N PRO A 48 -5.41 -23.16 7.51
CA PRO A 48 -4.22 -22.52 6.93
C PRO A 48 -4.50 -21.44 5.89
N LEU A 49 -5.48 -21.67 5.00
CA LEU A 49 -5.83 -20.73 3.92
C LEU A 49 -6.47 -19.45 4.46
N ILE A 50 -7.31 -19.56 5.48
CA ILE A 50 -7.95 -18.39 6.14
C ILE A 50 -6.88 -17.46 6.73
N TYR A 51 -5.83 -18.03 7.31
CA TYR A 51 -4.75 -17.26 7.96
C TYR A 51 -3.60 -16.89 7.01
N GLU A 52 -3.65 -17.28 5.74
CA GLU A 52 -2.57 -17.02 4.79
C GLU A 52 -2.33 -15.50 4.59
N MET A 53 -3.43 -14.74 4.59
CA MET A 53 -3.44 -13.29 4.60
C MET A 53 -4.21 -12.78 5.81
N VAL A 54 -3.58 -11.87 6.57
CA VAL A 54 -4.19 -11.20 7.71
C VAL A 54 -4.09 -9.69 7.52
N THR A 55 -5.24 -9.01 7.56
CA THR A 55 -5.34 -7.54 7.55
C THR A 55 -5.92 -7.09 8.87
N LEU A 56 -5.23 -6.20 9.57
CA LEU A 56 -5.61 -5.76 10.93
C LEU A 56 -5.78 -4.25 11.01
N GLY A 57 -6.92 -3.85 11.57
CA GLY A 57 -7.24 -2.48 11.96
C GLY A 57 -7.82 -2.41 13.37
N THR A 58 -8.63 -1.39 13.63
CA THR A 58 -9.12 -1.08 14.98
C THR A 58 -9.88 -2.24 15.60
N ASP A 59 -10.82 -2.82 14.85
CA ASP A 59 -11.78 -3.79 15.41
C ASP A 59 -11.21 -5.21 15.45
N ASP A 60 -10.38 -5.57 14.47
CA ASP A 60 -9.90 -6.95 14.29
C ASP A 60 -8.65 -7.28 15.10
N THR A 61 -7.86 -6.28 15.50
CA THR A 61 -6.58 -6.51 16.20
C THR A 61 -6.77 -7.25 17.52
N SER A 62 -7.77 -6.89 18.32
CA SER A 62 -8.04 -7.53 19.61
C SER A 62 -8.46 -9.00 19.45
N LEU A 63 -9.27 -9.31 18.43
CA LEU A 63 -9.70 -10.66 18.10
C LEU A 63 -8.53 -11.52 17.62
N PHE A 64 -7.64 -10.95 16.82
CA PHE A 64 -6.44 -11.64 16.36
C PHE A 64 -5.47 -11.93 17.50
N LEU A 65 -5.24 -10.96 18.40
CA LEU A 65 -4.40 -11.17 19.58
C LEU A 65 -4.95 -12.28 20.50
N ARG A 66 -6.26 -12.31 20.72
CA ARG A 66 -6.91 -13.41 21.46
C ARG A 66 -6.69 -14.76 20.76
N THR A 67 -6.79 -14.80 19.44
CA THR A 67 -6.49 -16.01 18.66
C THR A 67 -5.04 -16.45 18.86
N MET A 68 -4.10 -15.52 18.97
CA MET A 68 -2.69 -15.81 19.27
C MET A 68 -2.46 -16.35 20.68
N ASP A 69 -3.37 -16.09 21.62
CA ASP A 69 -3.34 -16.70 22.96
C ASP A 69 -3.85 -18.16 22.93
N GLU A 70 -4.70 -18.50 21.95
CA GLU A 70 -5.35 -19.82 21.86
C GLU A 70 -4.60 -20.79 20.92
N LEU A 71 -3.92 -20.30 19.89
CA LEU A 71 -3.20 -21.12 18.91
C LEU A 71 -1.68 -21.12 19.13
N PRO A 72 -0.96 -22.23 18.82
CA PRO A 72 0.49 -22.27 18.95
C PRO A 72 1.20 -21.26 18.05
N VAL A 73 2.29 -20.65 18.52
CA VAL A 73 3.12 -19.72 17.72
C VAL A 73 3.54 -20.33 16.38
N ALA A 74 3.90 -21.61 16.36
CA ALA A 74 4.28 -22.33 15.15
C ALA A 74 3.19 -22.31 14.06
N PHE A 75 1.92 -22.25 14.44
CA PHE A 75 0.81 -22.12 13.50
C PHE A 75 0.90 -20.81 12.71
N PHE A 76 1.15 -19.68 13.38
CA PHE A 76 1.25 -18.38 12.72
C PHE A 76 2.50 -18.28 11.85
N GLN A 77 3.63 -18.80 12.32
CA GLN A 77 4.88 -18.84 11.56
C GLN A 77 4.73 -19.62 10.25
N GLN A 78 3.99 -20.73 10.30
CA GLN A 78 3.78 -21.60 9.15
C GLN A 78 2.71 -21.07 8.18
N ASN A 79 1.65 -20.45 8.69
CA ASN A 79 0.48 -20.12 7.87
C ASN A 79 0.38 -18.65 7.49
N VAL A 80 0.79 -17.69 8.33
CA VAL A 80 0.69 -16.26 7.98
C VAL A 80 1.81 -15.88 7.03
N LYS A 81 1.47 -15.61 5.77
CA LYS A 81 2.43 -15.21 4.72
C LYS A 81 2.31 -13.75 4.32
N ARG A 82 1.13 -13.17 4.52
CA ARG A 82 0.81 -11.80 4.12
C ARG A 82 0.18 -11.09 5.30
N LEU A 83 0.76 -9.97 5.70
CA LEU A 83 0.30 -9.20 6.84
C LEU A 83 0.14 -7.74 6.44
N CYS A 84 -1.03 -7.17 6.73
CA CYS A 84 -1.29 -5.75 6.65
C CYS A 84 -1.64 -5.22 8.05
N LEU A 85 -0.80 -4.33 8.57
CA LEU A 85 -1.03 -3.60 9.82
C LEU A 85 -1.34 -2.15 9.46
N THR A 86 -2.59 -1.76 9.67
CA THR A 86 -3.05 -0.40 9.36
C THR A 86 -2.63 0.61 10.43
N VAL A 87 -2.84 1.90 10.16
CA VAL A 87 -2.48 3.02 11.06
C VAL A 87 -3.15 2.98 12.43
N SER A 88 -4.25 2.24 12.57
CA SER A 88 -4.99 2.14 13.82
C SER A 88 -4.53 1.00 14.73
N VAL A 89 -3.56 0.20 14.30
CA VAL A 89 -2.97 -0.86 15.13
C VAL A 89 -1.95 -0.25 16.09
N GLU A 90 -2.11 -0.54 17.38
CA GLU A 90 -1.19 -0.06 18.42
C GLU A 90 0.24 -0.64 18.24
N PRO A 91 1.31 0.14 18.46
CA PRO A 91 2.69 -0.31 18.26
C PRO A 91 3.08 -1.57 19.04
N GLU A 92 2.59 -1.73 20.27
CA GLU A 92 2.86 -2.92 21.10
C GLU A 92 2.18 -4.17 20.53
N ALA A 93 0.93 -4.02 20.08
CA ALA A 93 0.19 -5.10 19.42
C ALA A 93 0.89 -5.49 18.12
N ALA A 94 1.25 -4.51 17.29
CA ALA A 94 1.98 -4.71 16.04
C ALA A 94 3.30 -5.46 16.29
N ALA A 95 4.06 -5.08 17.32
CA ALA A 95 5.31 -5.74 17.65
C ALA A 95 5.12 -7.21 18.04
N ARG A 96 4.11 -7.51 18.85
CA ARG A 96 3.76 -8.87 19.25
C ARG A 96 3.36 -9.72 18.04
N ILE A 97 2.57 -9.15 17.14
CA ILE A 97 2.13 -9.83 15.91
C ILE A 97 3.33 -10.13 15.01
N LEU A 98 4.20 -9.15 14.77
CA LEU A 98 5.41 -9.32 13.94
C LEU A 98 6.38 -10.35 14.54
N ALA A 99 6.58 -10.34 15.86
CA ALA A 99 7.44 -11.32 16.54
C ALA A 99 6.92 -12.77 16.39
N THR A 100 5.60 -12.94 16.29
CA THR A 100 4.96 -14.26 16.17
C THR A 100 4.94 -14.73 14.72
N CYS A 101 4.65 -13.83 13.78
CA CYS A 101 4.52 -14.14 12.36
C CYS A 101 5.89 -14.06 11.67
N SER A 102 6.73 -15.08 11.85
CA SER A 102 8.11 -15.05 11.33
C SER A 102 8.29 -15.59 9.90
N GLY A 103 7.21 -16.02 9.24
CA GLY A 103 7.22 -16.60 7.89
C GLY A 103 6.68 -15.68 6.80
N LEU A 104 6.76 -14.36 7.00
CA LEU A 104 6.15 -13.38 6.11
C LEU A 104 6.88 -13.30 4.76
N GLN A 105 6.08 -13.12 3.71
CA GLN A 105 6.54 -12.88 2.34
C GLN A 105 6.10 -11.50 1.83
N SER A 106 5.02 -10.95 2.39
CA SER A 106 4.51 -9.62 2.07
C SER A 106 4.06 -8.92 3.33
N LEU A 107 4.54 -7.69 3.55
CA LEU A 107 4.20 -6.89 4.71
C LEU A 107 3.76 -5.49 4.26
N ALA A 108 2.56 -5.08 4.65
CA ALA A 108 2.20 -3.68 4.78
C ALA A 108 2.22 -3.32 6.27
N CYS A 109 3.01 -2.32 6.64
CA CYS A 109 3.15 -1.86 8.01
C CYS A 109 3.04 -0.35 8.05
N TRP A 110 1.87 0.14 8.43
CA TRP A 110 1.55 1.56 8.50
C TRP A 110 1.40 2.03 9.95
N VAL A 111 2.05 1.35 10.88
CA VAL A 111 1.99 1.63 12.32
C VAL A 111 3.03 2.68 12.71
N ASP A 112 2.63 3.70 13.48
CA ASP A 112 3.59 4.69 13.96
C ASP A 112 4.36 4.23 15.21
N PHE A 113 5.41 3.44 15.01
CA PHE A 113 6.28 3.02 16.11
C PHE A 113 7.00 4.18 16.83
N ARG A 114 7.07 5.39 16.25
CA ARG A 114 7.74 6.54 16.89
C ARG A 114 6.87 7.15 17.99
N ALA A 115 5.55 7.02 17.86
CA ALA A 115 4.59 7.48 18.86
C ALA A 115 4.51 6.55 20.09
N ALA A 116 5.14 5.37 20.04
CA ALA A 116 5.09 4.37 21.09
C ALA A 116 5.84 4.82 22.37
N HIS A 117 5.24 4.55 23.53
CA HIS A 117 5.84 4.77 24.84
C HIS A 117 5.56 3.56 25.75
N PRO A 118 6.54 2.69 26.01
CA PRO A 118 7.96 2.79 25.65
C PRO A 118 8.23 2.64 24.14
N GLN A 119 9.40 3.12 23.70
CA GLN A 119 9.82 3.00 22.30
C GLN A 119 9.98 1.53 21.90
N VAL A 120 9.32 1.14 20.82
CA VAL A 120 9.34 -0.22 20.27
C VAL A 120 10.36 -0.28 19.14
N GLN A 121 11.37 -1.13 19.28
CA GLN A 121 12.37 -1.37 18.24
C GLN A 121 11.79 -2.36 17.22
N PHE A 122 11.32 -1.85 16.07
CA PHE A 122 10.65 -2.69 15.08
C PHE A 122 11.62 -3.37 14.09
N SER A 123 12.81 -2.81 13.85
CA SER A 123 13.80 -3.38 12.92
C SER A 123 14.15 -4.84 13.20
N PRO A 124 14.45 -5.26 14.47
CA PRO A 124 14.78 -6.65 14.77
C PRO A 124 13.62 -7.62 14.51
N LEU A 125 12.37 -7.13 14.52
CA LEU A 125 11.18 -7.96 14.31
C LEU A 125 11.03 -8.40 12.86
N ILE A 126 11.57 -7.63 11.91
CA ILE A 126 11.44 -7.89 10.48
C ILE A 126 12.76 -8.18 9.76
N ALA A 127 13.91 -7.97 10.42
CA ALA A 127 15.23 -8.16 9.83
C ALA A 127 15.48 -9.58 9.28
N SER A 128 14.94 -10.60 9.96
CA SER A 128 15.08 -12.02 9.57
C SER A 128 14.05 -12.47 8.53
N GLN A 129 13.10 -11.62 8.15
CA GLN A 129 12.04 -11.98 7.20
C GLN A 129 12.58 -12.02 5.77
N HIS A 130 12.02 -12.90 4.95
CA HIS A 130 12.31 -13.00 3.51
C HIS A 130 11.22 -12.28 2.69
N LEU A 131 10.99 -11.00 3.00
CA LEU A 131 9.94 -10.21 2.36
C LEU A 131 10.24 -9.97 0.89
N ARG A 132 9.30 -10.30 0.01
CA ARG A 132 9.32 -9.92 -1.41
C ARG A 132 8.66 -8.57 -1.66
N ARG A 133 7.64 -8.24 -0.85
CA ARG A 133 6.88 -6.98 -0.90
C ARG A 133 6.88 -6.32 0.48
N LEU A 134 7.24 -5.04 0.52
CA LEU A 134 7.17 -4.21 1.72
C LEU A 134 6.43 -2.91 1.38
N SER A 135 5.45 -2.54 2.20
CA SER A 135 4.77 -1.25 2.15
C SER A 135 4.88 -0.62 3.52
N MET A 136 5.48 0.56 3.63
CA MET A 136 5.67 1.22 4.93
C MET A 136 5.89 2.72 4.81
N GLU A 137 5.81 3.40 5.95
CA GLU A 137 6.16 4.81 6.04
C GLU A 137 7.68 5.00 5.88
N ILE A 138 8.05 6.09 5.20
CA ILE A 138 9.43 6.35 4.79
C ILE A 138 10.41 6.48 5.96
N ARG A 139 10.10 7.23 7.01
CA ARG A 139 10.99 7.40 8.18
C ARG A 139 11.23 6.08 8.90
N HIS A 140 10.26 5.18 8.98
CA HIS A 140 10.50 3.82 9.44
C HIS A 140 11.43 3.08 8.47
N PHE A 141 11.20 3.15 7.16
CA PHE A 141 12.10 2.53 6.19
C PHE A 141 13.55 3.03 6.34
N ARG A 142 13.77 4.32 6.60
CA ARG A 142 15.10 4.87 6.91
C ARG A 142 15.76 4.22 8.12
N GLN A 143 14.98 3.91 9.16
CA GLN A 143 15.50 3.23 10.35
C GLN A 143 15.97 1.83 9.98
N LEU A 144 15.28 1.12 9.09
CA LEU A 144 15.74 -0.16 8.56
C LEU A 144 17.04 -0.01 7.77
N CYS A 145 17.15 1.01 6.91
CA CYS A 145 18.37 1.26 6.14
C CYS A 145 19.59 1.53 7.02
N ARG A 146 19.39 2.08 8.23
CA ARG A 146 20.46 2.36 9.20
C ARG A 146 20.80 1.17 10.09
N ASP A 147 19.92 0.17 10.18
CA ASP A 147 20.14 -1.02 10.99
C ASP A 147 20.85 -2.13 10.17
N PRO A 148 22.09 -2.49 10.52
CA PRO A 148 22.84 -3.54 9.81
C PRO A 148 22.15 -4.90 9.81
N LEU A 149 21.26 -5.18 10.77
CA LEU A 149 20.51 -6.44 10.81
C LEU A 149 19.60 -6.60 9.59
N CYS A 150 19.11 -5.49 9.03
CA CYS A 150 18.17 -5.49 7.91
C CYS A 150 18.86 -5.71 6.55
N HIS A 151 20.18 -5.50 6.46
CA HIS A 151 20.95 -5.65 5.21
C HIS A 151 21.16 -7.12 4.81
N GLY A 152 20.75 -8.05 5.68
CA GLY A 152 20.76 -9.49 5.44
C GLY A 152 19.57 -9.96 4.60
N ALA A 153 18.71 -10.79 5.21
CA ALA A 153 17.61 -11.48 4.53
C ALA A 153 16.59 -10.51 3.91
N LEU A 154 16.21 -9.47 4.66
CA LEU A 154 15.18 -8.52 4.27
C LEU A 154 15.55 -7.80 2.96
N PHE A 155 16.68 -7.11 2.92
CA PHE A 155 17.06 -6.29 1.75
C PHE A 155 17.44 -7.12 0.51
N ARG A 156 17.94 -8.35 0.71
CA ARG A 156 18.31 -9.24 -0.40
C ARG A 156 17.12 -9.91 -1.08
N SER A 157 15.97 -9.97 -0.42
CA SER A 157 14.77 -10.61 -0.96
C SER A 157 13.72 -9.62 -1.47
N LEU A 158 13.86 -8.34 -1.12
CA LEU A 158 12.89 -7.31 -1.48
C LEU A 158 12.88 -7.03 -2.99
N THR A 159 11.72 -7.19 -3.60
CA THR A 159 11.49 -6.95 -5.04
C THR A 159 10.52 -5.81 -5.30
N ARG A 160 9.57 -5.59 -4.39
CA ARG A 160 8.56 -4.53 -4.45
C ARG A 160 8.57 -3.71 -3.17
N LEU A 161 8.63 -2.39 -3.30
CA LEU A 161 8.64 -1.45 -2.18
C LEU A 161 7.62 -0.33 -2.41
N ASP A 162 6.69 -0.15 -1.46
CA ASP A 162 5.78 0.99 -1.41
C ASP A 162 6.23 1.93 -0.27
N LEU A 163 6.59 3.17 -0.60
CA LEU A 163 7.02 4.19 0.36
C LEU A 163 5.92 5.23 0.56
N ILE A 164 5.46 5.36 1.80
CA ILE A 164 4.40 6.28 2.21
C ILE A 164 5.01 7.49 2.92
N TYR A 165 4.59 8.68 2.52
CA TYR A 165 4.95 9.93 3.16
C TYR A 165 3.77 10.43 3.99
N TRP A 166 3.88 10.35 5.32
CA TRP A 166 2.92 11.00 6.23
C TRP A 166 3.21 12.48 6.44
N GLU A 167 4.47 12.86 6.29
CA GLU A 167 4.93 14.23 6.38
C GLU A 167 5.79 14.54 5.13
N PRO A 168 5.86 15.81 4.70
CA PRO A 168 6.75 16.19 3.63
C PRO A 168 8.20 15.81 3.95
N GLY A 169 8.87 15.18 2.99
CA GLY A 169 10.30 14.92 3.01
C GLY A 169 10.77 14.34 1.69
N GLU A 170 12.08 14.34 1.47
CA GLU A 170 12.68 13.70 0.30
C GLU A 170 13.16 12.29 0.64
N LEU A 171 13.18 11.37 -0.33
CA LEU A 171 13.94 10.10 -0.21
C LEU A 171 15.43 10.40 -0.38
N ALA A 172 16.28 9.85 0.48
CA ALA A 172 17.71 9.92 0.23
C ALA A 172 18.09 8.75 -0.66
N VAL A 173 18.63 9.03 -1.84
CA VAL A 173 18.79 8.03 -2.92
C VAL A 173 19.66 6.83 -2.51
N TRP A 174 20.59 7.01 -1.55
CA TRP A 174 21.43 5.95 -1.01
C TRP A 174 20.64 4.86 -0.25
N GLU A 175 19.46 5.19 0.27
CA GLU A 175 18.60 4.26 1.02
C GLU A 175 18.13 3.09 0.13
N LEU A 176 17.94 3.36 -1.15
CA LEU A 176 17.52 2.37 -2.14
C LEU A 176 18.68 1.57 -2.74
N ALA A 177 19.90 2.11 -2.71
CA ALA A 177 21.09 1.43 -3.23
C ALA A 177 21.40 0.12 -2.47
N ALA A 178 20.87 -0.02 -1.25
CA ALA A 178 21.00 -1.22 -0.43
C ALA A 178 20.06 -2.38 -0.85
N LEU A 179 19.18 -2.17 -1.84
CA LEU A 179 18.17 -3.14 -2.29
C LEU A 179 18.52 -3.69 -3.68
N PRO A 180 19.39 -4.71 -3.79
CA PRO A 180 19.92 -5.17 -5.08
C PRO A 180 18.87 -5.81 -6.00
N CYS A 181 17.80 -6.35 -5.42
CA CYS A 181 16.75 -7.09 -6.12
C CYS A 181 15.50 -6.24 -6.40
N LEU A 182 15.54 -4.94 -6.08
CA LEU A 182 14.37 -4.08 -6.22
C LEU A 182 14.04 -3.87 -7.70
N THR A 183 12.85 -4.32 -8.10
CA THR A 183 12.35 -4.22 -9.48
C THR A 183 11.16 -3.27 -9.60
N HIS A 184 10.46 -3.04 -8.48
CA HIS A 184 9.24 -2.25 -8.42
C HIS A 184 9.32 -1.28 -7.23
N LEU A 185 9.24 0.01 -7.50
CA LEU A 185 9.21 1.07 -6.49
C LEU A 185 7.96 1.94 -6.64
N CYS A 186 7.21 2.09 -5.56
CA CYS A 186 6.04 2.93 -5.51
C CYS A 186 6.28 4.07 -4.52
N ILE A 187 6.08 5.30 -4.95
CA ILE A 187 6.18 6.50 -4.11
C ILE A 187 4.79 7.11 -4.02
N ILE A 188 4.27 7.20 -2.79
CA ILE A 188 3.00 7.87 -2.50
C ILE A 188 3.31 9.31 -2.14
N ILE A 189 2.99 10.22 -3.05
CA ILE A 189 3.25 11.65 -2.87
C ILE A 189 1.99 12.33 -2.38
N ARG A 190 2.10 12.97 -1.20
CA ARG A 190 1.15 13.96 -0.71
C ARG A 190 1.90 15.28 -0.57
N ASP A 191 1.50 16.28 -1.34
CA ASP A 191 2.02 17.66 -1.27
C ASP A 191 3.55 17.82 -1.42
N LEU A 192 4.25 16.85 -2.02
CA LEU A 192 5.70 16.98 -2.28
C LEU A 192 5.98 17.54 -3.66
N PRO A 193 6.81 18.60 -3.78
CA PRO A 193 7.28 19.10 -5.07
C PRO A 193 8.28 18.11 -5.67
N VAL A 194 7.77 17.08 -6.34
CA VAL A 194 8.59 16.09 -7.03
C VAL A 194 8.96 16.60 -8.41
N THR A 195 10.25 16.58 -8.72
CA THR A 195 10.77 16.97 -10.04
C THR A 195 11.14 15.75 -10.86
N GLU A 196 11.14 15.87 -12.18
CA GLU A 196 11.66 14.82 -13.06
C GLU A 196 13.11 14.45 -12.70
N ALA A 197 13.96 15.43 -12.40
CA ALA A 197 15.35 15.21 -12.03
C ALA A 197 15.49 14.32 -10.79
N TYR A 198 14.63 14.50 -9.80
CA TYR A 198 14.57 13.64 -8.62
C TYR A 198 14.17 12.20 -8.97
N LEU A 199 13.11 12.01 -9.76
CA LEU A 199 12.66 10.67 -10.18
C LEU A 199 13.73 9.93 -10.99
N LEU A 200 14.42 10.64 -11.90
CA LEU A 200 15.52 10.07 -12.67
C LEU A 200 16.71 9.70 -11.78
N SER A 201 16.98 10.46 -10.72
CA SER A 201 18.05 10.14 -9.76
C SER A 201 17.77 8.83 -9.03
N VAL A 202 16.51 8.59 -8.62
CA VAL A 202 16.06 7.35 -7.99
C VAL A 202 16.25 6.17 -8.94
N ILE A 203 15.79 6.31 -10.18
CA ILE A 203 15.95 5.29 -11.22
C ILE A 203 17.42 4.94 -11.46
N SER A 204 18.30 5.95 -11.53
CA SER A 204 19.73 5.73 -11.82
C SER A 204 20.44 4.87 -10.76
N MET A 205 19.88 4.81 -9.56
CA MET A 205 20.46 4.13 -8.41
C MET A 205 19.91 2.73 -8.17
N CYS A 206 18.81 2.39 -8.82
CA CYS A 206 18.22 1.05 -8.82
C CYS A 206 18.34 0.46 -10.23
N PRO A 207 19.48 -0.16 -10.60
CA PRO A 207 19.70 -0.64 -11.96
C PRO A 207 18.72 -1.74 -12.39
N SER A 208 18.19 -2.50 -11.41
CA SER A 208 17.20 -3.56 -11.61
C SER A 208 15.76 -3.05 -11.71
N LEU A 209 15.53 -1.74 -11.58
CA LEU A 209 14.19 -1.17 -11.51
C LEU A 209 13.51 -1.20 -12.89
N ASN A 210 12.39 -1.92 -12.95
CA ASN A 210 11.56 -2.09 -14.13
C ASN A 210 10.34 -1.17 -14.12
N VAL A 211 9.79 -0.89 -12.93
CA VAL A 211 8.59 -0.07 -12.75
C VAL A 211 8.80 0.89 -11.59
N MET A 212 8.54 2.17 -11.83
CA MET A 212 8.43 3.20 -10.80
C MET A 212 7.03 3.79 -10.83
N ALA A 213 6.17 3.41 -9.89
CA ALA A 213 4.85 3.98 -9.73
C ALA A 213 4.91 5.23 -8.84
N VAL A 214 4.20 6.27 -9.24
CA VAL A 214 4.06 7.50 -8.47
C VAL A 214 2.57 7.74 -8.27
N LEU A 215 2.13 7.62 -7.01
CA LEU A 215 0.72 7.80 -6.66
C LEU A 215 0.48 9.25 -6.28
N ILE A 216 -0.56 9.83 -6.88
CA ILE A 216 -0.93 11.23 -6.70
C ILE A 216 -2.39 11.36 -6.29
N ASP A 217 -2.68 12.38 -5.49
CA ASP A 217 -4.04 12.73 -5.09
C ASP A 217 -4.87 13.20 -6.30
N GLU A 218 -6.19 13.11 -6.17
CA GLU A 218 -7.11 13.57 -7.22
C GLU A 218 -6.90 15.06 -7.54
N GLY A 219 -6.70 15.37 -8.82
CA GLY A 219 -6.51 16.74 -9.30
C GLY A 219 -5.06 17.24 -9.27
N ALA A 220 -4.10 16.44 -8.80
CA ALA A 220 -2.69 16.73 -9.00
C ALA A 220 -2.29 16.41 -10.45
N ASP A 221 -1.53 17.32 -11.07
CA ASP A 221 -1.00 17.10 -12.42
C ASP A 221 0.28 16.27 -12.36
N PRO A 222 0.39 15.19 -13.16
CA PRO A 222 1.62 14.42 -13.25
C PRO A 222 2.74 15.26 -13.85
N VAL A 223 3.96 15.14 -13.32
CA VAL A 223 5.12 15.78 -13.92
C VAL A 223 5.50 15.04 -15.20
N PRO A 224 5.72 15.73 -16.33
CA PRO A 224 6.18 15.08 -17.55
C PRO A 224 7.51 14.35 -17.32
N THR A 225 7.57 13.08 -17.68
CA THR A 225 8.76 12.23 -17.50
C THR A 225 9.18 11.60 -18.82
N ARG A 226 10.49 11.58 -19.07
CA ARG A 226 11.08 10.97 -20.27
C ARG A 226 11.33 9.47 -20.12
N ASP A 227 11.47 8.97 -18.90
CA ASP A 227 11.69 7.55 -18.63
C ASP A 227 10.34 6.82 -18.63
N TRP A 228 10.19 5.84 -19.53
CA TRP A 228 8.96 5.08 -19.75
C TRP A 228 8.59 4.21 -18.55
N ARG A 229 9.54 3.90 -17.66
CA ARG A 229 9.32 3.13 -16.42
C ARG A 229 8.59 3.92 -15.35
N ILE A 230 8.56 5.26 -15.46
CA ILE A 230 7.82 6.11 -14.51
C ILE A 230 6.35 6.15 -14.90
N VAL A 231 5.48 5.67 -14.02
CA VAL A 231 4.03 5.65 -14.22
C VAL A 231 3.36 6.47 -13.13
N TRP A 232 2.49 7.39 -13.54
CA TRP A 232 1.64 8.15 -12.64
C TRP A 232 0.29 7.44 -12.53
N LEU A 233 -0.18 7.20 -11.31
CA LEU A 233 -1.45 6.54 -11.03
C LEU A 233 -2.22 7.30 -9.94
N PRO A 234 -3.56 7.25 -9.95
CA PRO A 234 -4.36 7.82 -8.88
C PRO A 234 -4.12 7.07 -7.57
N TYR A 235 -4.16 7.78 -6.44
CA TYR A 235 -4.05 7.19 -5.12
C TYR A 235 -5.21 6.22 -4.84
N PRO A 236 -4.94 4.93 -4.53
CA PRO A 236 -5.99 3.94 -4.35
C PRO A 236 -6.49 3.88 -2.90
N VAL A 237 -7.58 3.14 -2.67
CA VAL A 237 -7.95 2.69 -1.32
C VAL A 237 -6.93 1.66 -0.85
N MET A 238 -5.97 2.09 -0.04
CA MET A 238 -4.73 1.35 0.26
C MET A 238 -4.91 -0.10 0.73
N VAL A 239 -5.84 -0.36 1.65
CA VAL A 239 -6.08 -1.73 2.14
C VAL A 239 -6.61 -2.62 1.02
N LEU A 240 -7.60 -2.14 0.27
CA LEU A 240 -8.18 -2.90 -0.83
C LEU A 240 -7.16 -3.17 -1.94
N ASP A 241 -6.34 -2.17 -2.27
CA ASP A 241 -5.27 -2.31 -3.26
C ASP A 241 -4.16 -3.29 -2.81
N TRP A 242 -3.84 -3.28 -1.51
CA TRP A 242 -2.89 -4.24 -0.96
C TRP A 242 -3.42 -5.68 -1.00
N GLU A 243 -4.71 -5.89 -0.73
CA GLU A 243 -5.35 -7.21 -0.75
C GLU A 243 -5.61 -7.73 -2.17
N ALA A 244 -5.87 -6.83 -3.12
CA ALA A 244 -6.28 -7.13 -4.48
C ALA A 244 -5.47 -8.25 -5.19
N PRO A 245 -4.13 -8.22 -5.26
CA PRO A 245 -3.39 -9.22 -6.03
C PRO A 245 -3.51 -10.63 -5.45
N PHE A 246 -3.81 -10.74 -4.16
CA PHE A 246 -3.97 -12.00 -3.47
C PHE A 246 -5.42 -12.52 -3.53
N ARG A 247 -6.35 -11.66 -3.96
CA ARG A 247 -7.73 -12.01 -4.29
C ARG A 247 -7.94 -12.22 -5.80
N GLY A 248 -6.85 -12.23 -6.59
CA GLY A 248 -6.91 -12.32 -8.05
C GLY A 248 -7.49 -11.07 -8.72
N GLN A 249 -7.46 -9.93 -8.03
CA GLN A 249 -7.92 -8.65 -8.54
C GLN A 249 -6.73 -7.80 -8.99
N GLU A 250 -7.03 -6.82 -9.84
CA GLU A 250 -6.07 -5.83 -10.29
C GLU A 250 -5.72 -4.85 -9.15
N ASP A 251 -4.43 -4.54 -9.04
CA ASP A 251 -3.84 -3.63 -8.06
C ASP A 251 -3.00 -2.54 -8.77
N THR A 252 -2.49 -1.59 -8.00
CA THR A 252 -1.57 -0.55 -8.48
C THR A 252 -0.41 -1.13 -9.28
N TRP A 253 0.15 -2.26 -8.85
CA TRP A 253 1.31 -2.87 -9.49
C TRP A 253 1.00 -3.44 -10.86
N SER A 254 -0.06 -4.25 -10.97
CA SER A 254 -0.50 -4.82 -12.24
C SER A 254 -0.84 -3.72 -13.26
N ARG A 255 -1.52 -2.65 -12.84
CA ARG A 255 -1.77 -1.46 -13.68
C ARG A 255 -0.49 -0.81 -14.17
N ALA A 256 0.46 -0.56 -13.26
CA ALA A 256 1.72 0.08 -13.61
C ALA A 256 2.53 -0.79 -14.58
N GLU A 257 2.61 -2.10 -14.33
CA GLU A 257 3.28 -3.06 -15.21
C GLU A 257 2.67 -3.08 -16.62
N ASP A 258 1.34 -3.05 -16.73
CA ASP A 258 0.67 -3.08 -18.03
C ASP A 258 0.90 -1.79 -18.84
N ILE A 259 0.92 -0.64 -18.18
CA ILE A 259 1.30 0.64 -18.80
C ILE A 259 2.76 0.59 -19.30
N VAL A 260 3.68 0.11 -18.47
CA VAL A 260 5.10 -0.04 -18.81
C VAL A 260 5.28 -0.98 -20.01
N LYS A 261 4.64 -2.16 -19.99
CA LYS A 261 4.65 -3.12 -21.12
C LYS A 261 4.03 -2.55 -22.38
N SER A 262 3.00 -1.70 -22.28
CA SER A 262 2.43 -1.01 -23.46
C SER A 262 3.45 -0.05 -24.07
N ARG A 263 4.08 0.79 -23.26
CA ARG A 263 5.10 1.76 -23.70
C ARG A 263 6.32 1.08 -24.31
N GLU A 264 6.77 -0.03 -23.74
CA GLU A 264 7.88 -0.82 -24.28
C GLU A 264 7.54 -1.36 -25.69
N ARG A 265 6.34 -1.91 -25.88
CA ARG A 265 5.86 -2.40 -27.18
C ARG A 265 5.78 -1.26 -28.21
N GLU A 266 5.28 -0.09 -27.82
CA GLU A 266 5.23 1.08 -28.69
C GLU A 266 6.62 1.53 -29.14
N LEU A 267 7.59 1.59 -28.21
CA LEU A 267 8.97 1.93 -28.51
C LEU A 267 9.64 0.91 -29.46
N ALA A 268 9.33 -0.38 -29.29
CA ALA A 268 9.85 -1.44 -30.16
C ALA A 268 9.28 -1.37 -31.59
N ASN A 269 8.05 -0.88 -31.75
CA ASN A 269 7.35 -0.78 -33.03
C ASN A 269 7.65 0.50 -33.82
N LEU A 270 8.40 1.46 -33.25
CA LEU A 270 8.81 2.66 -33.98
C LEU A 270 9.75 2.31 -35.16
N PRO A 271 9.50 2.83 -36.38
CA PRO A 271 10.34 2.53 -37.55
C PRO A 271 11.81 2.84 -37.28
N ARG A 272 12.70 1.89 -37.58
CA ARG A 272 14.16 1.98 -37.34
C ARG A 272 14.84 3.22 -37.97
N LEU A 273 14.17 3.93 -38.88
CA LEU A 273 14.64 5.15 -39.55
C LEU A 273 14.47 6.44 -38.72
N ALA A 274 13.79 6.41 -37.56
CA ALA A 274 13.70 7.54 -36.65
C ALA A 274 14.87 7.63 -35.66
N SER A 275 16.06 7.10 -36.01
CA SER A 275 17.24 7.04 -35.13
C SER A 275 17.80 8.42 -34.75
N ARG A 276 17.23 9.51 -35.29
CA ARG A 276 17.60 10.89 -34.99
C ARG A 276 16.54 11.69 -34.22
N TRP A 277 15.35 11.13 -33.96
CA TRP A 277 14.21 11.83 -33.33
C TRP A 277 13.52 11.04 -32.20
N LYS A 278 14.25 10.15 -31.50
CA LYS A 278 13.74 9.38 -30.36
C LYS A 278 13.19 10.22 -29.18
N LEU A 279 13.33 11.55 -29.21
CA LEU A 279 12.98 12.44 -28.10
C LEU A 279 11.73 13.32 -28.33
N ILE A 280 11.13 13.36 -29.53
CA ILE A 280 10.11 14.38 -29.84
C ILE A 280 8.67 13.84 -29.87
N TYR A 281 8.45 12.55 -30.12
CA TYR A 281 7.09 12.07 -30.38
C TYR A 281 6.22 11.86 -29.13
N PHE A 282 6.79 11.83 -27.92
CA PHE A 282 6.03 11.55 -26.70
C PHE A 282 5.14 12.72 -26.23
N TRP A 283 5.29 13.93 -26.79
CA TRP A 283 4.46 15.09 -26.44
C TRP A 283 3.06 15.08 -27.06
N ARG A 284 2.77 14.25 -28.06
CA ARG A 284 1.55 14.41 -28.87
C ARG A 284 0.32 13.60 -28.43
N PHE A 285 0.41 12.76 -27.39
CA PHE A 285 -0.71 11.93 -26.95
C PHE A 285 -1.14 12.11 -25.47
N GLY A 286 -0.52 13.03 -24.73
CA GLY A 286 -0.98 13.45 -23.40
C GLY A 286 -2.12 14.47 -23.39
N ALA A 287 -2.58 14.93 -24.56
CA ALA A 287 -3.77 15.77 -24.68
C ALA A 287 -4.99 14.87 -24.91
N GLN A 288 -5.69 14.58 -23.82
CA GLN A 288 -7.03 14.02 -23.85
C GLN A 288 -7.93 14.89 -24.75
N MET A 289 -8.71 14.23 -25.60
CA MET A 289 -9.65 14.84 -26.55
C MET A 289 -10.53 15.91 -25.88
N ASP A 290 -10.35 17.17 -26.28
CA ASP A 290 -11.35 18.21 -26.09
C ASP A 290 -12.00 18.49 -27.47
N LEU A 291 -13.00 17.68 -27.81
CA LEU A 291 -13.89 17.92 -28.93
C LEU A 291 -14.82 19.08 -28.56
N LYS A 292 -14.33 20.31 -28.73
CA LYS A 292 -15.19 21.50 -28.77
C LYS A 292 -15.21 22.10 -30.16
N VAL A 293 -16.37 21.89 -30.77
CA VAL A 293 -16.94 22.52 -31.95
C VAL A 293 -16.52 23.99 -32.04
N LEU A 294 -15.86 24.35 -33.15
CA LEU A 294 -15.65 25.74 -33.55
C LEU A 294 -17.00 26.43 -33.81
N PRO A 295 -17.11 27.73 -33.48
CA PRO A 295 -17.75 28.61 -34.43
C PRO A 295 -16.87 29.83 -34.80
N ILE A 296 -17.03 30.19 -36.05
CA ILE A 296 -16.33 31.20 -36.84
C ILE A 296 -16.95 32.59 -36.59
N THR A 297 -16.11 33.57 -36.22
CA THR A 297 -16.22 35.06 -36.43
C THR A 297 -17.40 35.81 -35.76
N TRP A 298 -17.30 37.06 -35.25
CA TRP A 298 -16.73 38.30 -35.79
C TRP A 298 -16.29 39.27 -34.68
N SER A 299 -15.53 40.28 -35.07
CA SER A 299 -14.88 41.32 -34.25
C SER A 299 -15.68 42.63 -34.12
N ARG A 300 -15.59 43.29 -32.95
CA ARG A 300 -15.14 44.69 -32.70
C ARG A 300 -15.84 45.39 -31.51
N HIS A 301 -15.03 46.23 -30.85
CA HIS A 301 -15.33 47.44 -30.04
C HIS A 301 -15.60 47.34 -28.52
N THR A 302 -14.55 47.71 -27.77
CA THR A 302 -14.46 48.72 -26.67
C THR A 302 -15.58 48.80 -25.61
N VAL A 303 -15.20 48.70 -24.32
CA VAL A 303 -15.24 49.75 -23.26
C VAL A 303 -15.34 49.12 -21.84
N ALA A 304 -14.52 49.68 -20.93
CA ALA A 304 -14.64 49.76 -19.46
C ALA A 304 -14.48 48.54 -18.53
N LYS A 305 -13.58 48.73 -17.55
CA LYS A 305 -13.54 48.09 -16.22
C LYS A 305 -14.86 48.28 -15.46
N PRO A 306 -15.16 47.43 -14.46
CA PRO A 306 -14.87 47.86 -13.09
C PRO A 306 -14.24 46.77 -12.19
N GLU A 307 -13.55 47.27 -11.18
CA GLU A 307 -13.06 46.59 -9.98
C GLU A 307 -14.22 45.96 -9.19
N LEU A 308 -14.02 44.78 -8.60
CA LEU A 308 -14.79 44.31 -7.45
C LEU A 308 -13.88 43.48 -6.54
N GLU A 309 -13.61 44.07 -5.38
CA GLU A 309 -13.01 43.48 -4.19
C GLU A 309 -13.90 42.34 -3.64
N PHE A 310 -13.29 41.20 -3.29
CA PHE A 310 -13.96 40.16 -2.51
C PHE A 310 -13.49 40.23 -1.05
N THR A 311 -14.39 40.70 -0.18
CA THR A 311 -14.26 40.62 1.27
C THR A 311 -14.92 39.33 1.78
N TRP A 312 -14.21 38.59 2.62
CA TRP A 312 -14.71 37.38 3.28
C TRP A 312 -15.60 37.76 4.47
N SER A 313 -16.84 37.25 4.52
CA SER A 313 -17.72 37.35 5.70
C SER A 313 -18.02 35.94 6.23
N LEU A 314 -17.41 35.59 7.37
CA LEU A 314 -17.80 34.45 8.19
C LEU A 314 -19.06 34.82 8.99
N LYS A 315 -20.19 34.17 8.72
CA LYS A 315 -21.32 34.10 9.67
C LYS A 315 -21.21 32.81 10.48
N ARG A 316 -20.75 32.92 11.74
CA ARG A 316 -21.09 31.97 12.81
C ARG A 316 -22.33 32.51 13.53
N SER A 317 -23.42 31.76 13.45
CA SER A 317 -24.57 31.94 14.33
C SER A 317 -24.27 31.25 15.65
N SER A 318 -24.13 32.05 16.70
CA SER A 318 -24.22 31.64 18.09
C SER A 318 -25.68 31.67 18.55
N LEU A 319 -25.99 30.84 19.55
CA LEU A 319 -27.02 30.94 20.59
C LEU A 319 -26.89 29.62 21.37
N HIS A 320 -26.85 29.48 22.69
CA HIS A 320 -26.82 30.27 23.92
C HIS A 320 -26.84 29.16 25.01
N ALA A 321 -26.56 29.30 26.31
CA ALA A 321 -25.92 30.23 27.21
C ALA A 321 -26.00 29.49 28.56
N GLY A 322 -24.95 29.48 29.37
CA GLY A 322 -24.94 28.80 30.67
C GLY A 322 -23.77 29.30 31.51
N ARG A 323 -24.08 30.21 32.42
CA ARG A 323 -23.22 31.12 33.20
C ARG A 323 -22.51 30.42 34.40
N PRO A 324 -21.65 31.11 35.21
CA PRO A 324 -20.25 30.69 35.39
C PRO A 324 -19.72 30.59 36.85
N VAL A 325 -18.44 30.15 37.00
CA VAL A 325 -17.39 30.56 38.00
C VAL A 325 -17.58 30.09 39.48
N PRO A 326 -16.52 29.85 40.32
CA PRO A 326 -15.16 30.44 40.30
C PRO A 326 -13.92 29.55 40.50
N LEU A 327 -12.79 30.22 40.23
CA LEU A 327 -11.40 29.95 40.61
C LEU A 327 -11.13 29.92 42.13
N CYS A 328 -10.17 29.07 42.54
CA CYS A 328 -9.08 29.30 43.53
C CYS A 328 -8.32 27.96 43.65
N ALA A 329 -7.02 27.80 43.43
CA ALA A 329 -5.82 28.41 44.01
C ALA A 329 -4.98 27.31 44.71
N ARG A 330 -3.71 27.18 44.28
CA ARG A 330 -2.50 26.72 45.00
C ARG A 330 -2.60 25.61 46.06
N SER A 331 -1.74 24.59 45.92
CA SER A 331 -0.63 24.38 46.86
C SER A 331 0.47 23.49 46.26
N GLN A 332 1.71 23.95 46.39
CA GLN A 332 2.90 23.11 46.50
C GLN A 332 2.95 22.57 47.93
N GLU A 333 3.38 21.33 48.14
CA GLU A 333 4.20 21.00 49.32
C GLU A 333 4.99 19.70 49.12
N ASN A 334 6.32 19.86 49.16
CA ASN A 334 7.31 18.83 49.45
C ASN A 334 7.21 18.42 50.92
N VAL A 335 7.23 17.14 51.27
CA VAL A 335 7.94 16.66 52.49
C VAL A 335 8.44 15.23 52.26
N LYS A 336 9.76 15.07 52.46
CA LYS A 336 10.51 13.82 52.62
C LYS A 336 10.12 13.10 53.92
N ARG A 337 10.11 11.77 53.92
CA ARG A 337 10.74 10.95 54.97
C ARG A 337 11.39 9.74 54.35
#